data_AF-A0A1Q9K1T7-F1
#
_entry.id   AF-A0A1Q9K1T7-F1
#
_cell.length_a   1.000
_cell.length_b   1.000
_cell.length_c   1.000
_cell.angle_alpha   90.00
_cell.angle_beta   90.00
_cell.angle_gamma   90.00
#
_symmetry.space_group_name_H-M   'P 1'
#
loop_
_entity.id
_entity.type
_entity.pdbx_description
1 polymer ?
#
loop_
_entity_poly.entity_id
_entity_poly.type
_entity_poly.pdbx_seq_one_letter_code
_entity_poly.pdbx_strand_id
1 'polypeptide(L)'
;MKQNYIYIVISRTPSKFAKLIRKTMGIEYNHASISLDEDLEEIYAFARYQNHVPVVAGLVKENASRFTLCQYEDVKIKIYKVPVTGEQYLQICQDIERIMQDEEYHYNLFSALTFPVFKGFETYKAYTCIEFVMNMLLEAGIELEKPTWSYHPEEIVNILGEYECYSGNLLEYREFEQDPESEFFEKPERIAAWKASAVIMGVLLYRNISGLCANLADMIL
;
A
#
# COMPACT_ATOMS: atom_id res chain seq x y z
N MET A 1 17.36 -18.72 19.36
CA MET A 1 17.32 -17.40 18.68
C MET A 1 15.93 -16.84 18.86
N LYS A 2 15.78 -15.52 19.03
CA LYS A 2 14.45 -14.89 19.12
C LYS A 2 13.80 -14.96 17.73
N GLN A 3 12.54 -15.40 17.66
CA GLN A 3 11.78 -15.45 16.40
C GLN A 3 11.40 -14.02 15.98
N ASN A 4 11.62 -13.69 14.70
CA ASN A 4 11.19 -12.41 14.12
C ASN A 4 9.86 -12.59 13.40
N TYR A 5 9.11 -11.49 13.29
CA TYR A 5 7.81 -11.44 12.65
C TYR A 5 7.66 -10.13 11.89
N ILE A 6 6.87 -10.18 10.82
CA ILE A 6 6.26 -8.99 10.21
C ILE A 6 4.74 -9.10 10.38
N TYR A 7 4.07 -7.96 10.31
CA TYR A 7 2.63 -7.86 10.53
C TYR A 7 1.98 -7.27 9.29
N ILE A 8 1.24 -8.09 8.55
CA ILE A 8 0.47 -7.59 7.41
C ILE A 8 -0.90 -7.16 7.92
N VAL A 9 -1.32 -5.95 7.55
CA VAL A 9 -2.61 -5.40 7.92
C VAL A 9 -3.40 -5.13 6.66
N ILE A 10 -4.59 -5.72 6.56
CA ILE A 10 -5.58 -5.32 5.55
C ILE A 10 -6.69 -4.53 6.23
N SER A 11 -7.11 -3.44 5.62
CA SER A 11 -8.03 -2.50 6.25
C SER A 11 -9.13 -2.00 5.32
N ARG A 12 -10.26 -1.67 5.94
CA ARG A 12 -11.42 -1.05 5.31
C ARG A 12 -11.40 0.45 5.60
N THR A 13 -10.73 1.22 4.76
CA THR A 13 -10.58 2.66 5.02
C THR A 13 -11.87 3.45 4.69
N PRO A 14 -12.22 4.50 5.46
CA PRO A 14 -13.52 5.17 5.35
C PRO A 14 -13.62 6.17 4.19
N SER A 15 -12.53 6.42 3.46
CA SER A 15 -12.47 7.44 2.40
C SER A 15 -13.50 7.23 1.28
N LYS A 16 -13.94 8.32 0.64
CA LYS A 16 -14.89 8.26 -0.49
C LYS A 16 -14.33 7.42 -1.65
N PHE A 17 -13.04 7.54 -1.91
CA PHE A 17 -12.33 6.77 -2.94
C PHE A 17 -12.31 5.27 -2.59
N ALA A 18 -11.98 4.93 -1.34
CA ALA A 18 -12.05 3.56 -0.85
C ALA A 18 -13.46 2.96 -0.93
N LYS A 19 -14.49 3.73 -0.55
CA LYS A 19 -15.91 3.34 -0.70
C LYS A 19 -16.27 3.02 -2.16
N LEU A 20 -15.76 3.80 -3.12
CA LEU A 20 -15.96 3.53 -4.55
C LEU A 20 -15.28 2.23 -4.98
N ILE A 21 -13.98 2.06 -4.69
CA ILE A 21 -13.22 0.85 -5.02
C ILE A 21 -13.95 -0.40 -4.50
N ARG A 22 -14.35 -0.38 -3.22
CA ARG A 22 -15.08 -1.50 -2.61
C ARG A 22 -16.36 -1.86 -3.34
N LYS A 23 -17.16 -0.86 -3.67
CA LYS A 23 -18.40 -1.06 -4.41
C LYS A 23 -18.15 -1.61 -5.82
N THR A 24 -17.11 -1.13 -6.50
CA THR A 24 -16.81 -1.55 -7.89
C THR A 24 -16.21 -2.96 -7.96
N MET A 25 -15.41 -3.35 -6.97
CA MET A 25 -14.71 -4.64 -6.96
C MET A 25 -15.45 -5.72 -6.17
N GLY A 26 -16.48 -5.35 -5.39
CA GLY A 26 -17.24 -6.31 -4.59
C GLY A 26 -16.45 -6.88 -3.40
N ILE A 27 -15.62 -6.03 -2.79
CA ILE A 27 -14.60 -6.40 -1.79
C ILE A 27 -14.90 -5.74 -0.42
N GLU A 28 -14.41 -6.32 0.67
CA GLU A 28 -14.51 -5.72 2.01
C GLU A 28 -13.31 -4.86 2.40
N TYR A 29 -12.09 -5.30 2.09
CA TYR A 29 -10.84 -4.62 2.43
C TYR A 29 -10.22 -4.01 1.18
N ASN A 30 -9.76 -2.76 1.24
CA ASN A 30 -9.29 -2.02 0.05
C ASN A 30 -7.89 -1.42 0.20
N HIS A 31 -7.24 -1.69 1.33
CA HIS A 31 -5.92 -1.19 1.63
C HIS A 31 -5.13 -2.28 2.34
N ALA A 32 -3.84 -2.36 2.04
CA ALA A 32 -2.91 -3.31 2.62
C ALA A 32 -1.65 -2.56 3.03
N SER A 33 -1.07 -2.96 4.16
CA SER A 33 0.11 -2.35 4.75
C SER A 33 0.94 -3.39 5.51
N ILE A 34 2.17 -3.03 5.85
CA ILE A 34 3.09 -3.86 6.64
C ILE A 34 3.57 -3.10 7.87
N SER A 35 3.68 -3.77 9.01
CA SER A 35 4.39 -3.28 10.18
C SER A 35 5.49 -4.26 10.58
N LEU A 36 6.52 -3.73 11.21
CA LEU A 36 7.71 -4.46 11.63
C LEU A 36 7.63 -4.89 13.12
N ASP A 37 6.58 -4.47 13.81
CA ASP A 37 6.35 -4.73 15.22
C ASP A 37 4.89 -5.09 15.51
N GLU A 38 4.66 -5.80 16.63
CA GLU A 38 3.31 -6.28 16.98
C GLU A 38 2.38 -5.18 17.47
N ASP A 39 2.99 -4.09 17.94
CA ASP A 39 2.33 -2.93 18.47
C ASP A 39 1.82 -2.01 17.36
N LEU A 40 2.16 -2.28 16.10
CA LEU A 40 1.86 -1.46 14.94
C LEU A 40 2.29 0.00 15.13
N GLU A 41 3.43 0.22 15.80
CA GLU A 41 3.94 1.58 16.06
C GLU A 41 4.25 2.31 14.76
N GLU A 42 4.86 1.59 13.81
CA GLU A 42 5.09 2.08 12.45
C GLU A 42 4.45 1.14 11.44
N ILE A 43 3.51 1.68 10.66
CA ILE A 43 2.85 0.97 9.58
C ILE A 43 3.30 1.59 8.26
N TYR A 44 3.72 0.78 7.30
CA TYR A 44 4.23 1.19 6.01
C TYR A 44 3.27 0.79 4.90
N ALA A 45 2.93 1.75 4.04
CA ALA A 45 2.12 1.49 2.86
C ALA A 45 2.36 2.51 1.76
N PHE A 46 2.11 2.12 0.51
CA PHE A 46 1.93 3.08 -0.55
C PHE A 46 0.56 3.74 -0.41
N ALA A 47 0.54 5.02 -0.04
CA ALA A 47 -0.67 5.78 0.19
C ALA A 47 -0.50 7.26 -0.15
N ARG A 48 -1.60 8.01 -0.03
CA ARG A 48 -1.65 9.45 -0.33
C ARG A 48 -0.86 10.22 0.73
N TYR A 49 -0.01 11.17 0.32
CA TYR A 49 0.69 12.03 1.27
C TYR A 49 -0.26 13.00 1.98
N GLN A 50 -1.31 13.43 1.27
CA GLN A 50 -2.34 14.32 1.78
C GLN A 50 -3.74 13.78 1.44
N ASN A 51 -4.67 13.87 2.39
CA ASN A 51 -6.03 13.33 2.23
C ASN A 51 -6.76 13.95 1.03
N HIS A 52 -6.50 15.23 0.75
CA HIS A 52 -7.20 16.01 -0.28
C HIS A 52 -6.59 15.89 -1.69
N VAL A 53 -5.41 15.26 -1.83
CA VAL A 53 -4.72 15.12 -3.12
C VAL A 53 -4.54 13.63 -3.44
N PRO A 54 -5.43 13.02 -4.25
CA PRO A 54 -5.42 11.57 -4.45
C PRO A 54 -4.25 11.05 -5.28
N VAL A 55 -3.66 11.90 -6.14
CA VAL A 55 -2.61 11.51 -7.10
C VAL A 55 -1.22 11.58 -6.48
N VAL A 56 -0.99 12.54 -5.58
CA VAL A 56 0.32 12.77 -4.94
C VAL A 56 0.46 11.80 -3.77
N ALA A 57 1.14 10.68 -4.06
CA ALA A 57 1.15 9.50 -3.22
C ALA A 57 2.44 8.68 -3.46
N GLY A 58 2.87 7.94 -2.45
CA GLY A 58 4.07 7.10 -2.45
C GLY A 58 4.18 6.32 -1.15
N LEU A 59 5.36 5.77 -0.83
CA LEU A 59 5.57 5.07 0.43
C LEU A 59 5.50 6.05 1.61
N VAL A 60 4.69 5.73 2.60
CA VAL A 60 4.52 6.54 3.81
C VAL A 60 4.60 5.67 5.05
N LYS A 61 5.00 6.30 6.16
CA LYS A 61 4.67 5.84 7.51
C LYS A 61 3.25 6.30 7.82
N GLU A 62 2.34 5.35 7.93
CA GLU A 62 0.96 5.54 8.35
C GLU A 62 0.89 5.50 9.87
N ASN A 63 0.09 6.40 10.44
CA ASN A 63 -0.35 6.35 11.83
C ASN A 63 -1.86 6.12 11.85
N ALA A 64 -2.42 5.82 13.02
CA ALA A 64 -3.85 5.57 13.10
C ALA A 64 -4.71 6.77 12.69
N SER A 65 -4.23 8.00 12.89
CA SER A 65 -4.88 9.21 12.39
C SER A 65 -5.13 9.13 10.89
N ARG A 66 -4.11 8.73 10.12
CA ARG A 66 -4.21 8.50 8.67
C ARG A 66 -5.14 7.34 8.33
N PHE A 67 -5.03 6.20 9.03
CA PHE A 67 -5.88 5.03 8.81
C PHE A 67 -7.37 5.31 9.02
N THR A 68 -7.67 6.03 10.09
CA THR A 68 -9.03 6.39 10.51
C THR A 68 -9.54 7.67 9.84
N LEU A 69 -8.66 8.43 9.16
CA LEU A 69 -8.92 9.81 8.73
C LEU A 69 -9.38 10.72 9.88
N CYS A 70 -8.93 10.45 11.12
CA CYS A 70 -9.43 11.04 12.36
C CYS A 70 -10.95 10.93 12.53
N GLN A 71 -11.56 9.98 11.83
CA GLN A 71 -12.95 9.63 12.03
C GLN A 71 -12.95 8.52 13.07
N TYR A 72 -13.69 8.69 14.17
CA TYR A 72 -14.03 7.60 15.09
C TYR A 72 -14.99 6.59 14.42
N GLU A 73 -14.77 6.28 13.15
CA GLU A 73 -15.47 5.26 12.41
C GLU A 73 -14.86 3.89 12.69
N ASP A 74 -15.68 2.87 12.52
CA ASP A 74 -15.37 1.46 12.71
C ASP A 74 -14.37 0.99 11.62
N VAL A 75 -13.07 1.24 11.82
CA VAL A 75 -12.03 0.81 10.87
C VAL A 75 -11.74 -0.66 11.08
N LYS A 76 -12.46 -1.47 10.31
CA LYS A 76 -12.24 -2.92 10.28
C LYS A 76 -10.87 -3.26 9.71
N ILE A 77 -10.14 -4.09 10.44
CA ILE A 77 -8.84 -4.61 10.04
C ILE A 77 -8.77 -6.12 10.23
N LYS A 78 -7.85 -6.75 9.50
CA LYS A 78 -7.28 -8.06 9.83
C LYS A 78 -5.77 -7.92 9.90
N ILE A 79 -5.15 -8.59 10.87
CA ILE A 79 -3.69 -8.60 11.08
C ILE A 79 -3.20 -10.03 10.95
N TYR A 80 -2.12 -10.19 10.19
CA TYR A 80 -1.44 -11.46 9.97
C TYR A 80 -0.02 -11.38 10.51
N LYS A 81 0.31 -12.26 11.47
CA LYS A 81 1.63 -12.36 12.09
C LYS A 81 2.47 -13.38 11.34
N VAL A 82 3.25 -12.93 10.37
CA VAL A 82 4.03 -13.79 9.49
C VAL A 82 5.42 -14.03 10.11
N PRO A 83 5.80 -15.28 10.42
CA PRO A 83 7.13 -15.58 10.92
C PRO A 83 8.16 -15.43 9.81
N VAL A 84 9.28 -14.78 10.12
CA VAL A 84 10.39 -14.57 9.17
C VAL A 84 11.73 -14.93 9.81
N THR A 85 12.70 -15.32 9.00
CA THR A 85 14.09 -15.48 9.47
C THR A 85 14.71 -14.11 9.78
N GLY A 86 15.85 -14.11 10.47
CA GLY A 86 16.61 -12.86 10.70
C GLY A 86 17.09 -12.19 9.42
N GLU A 87 17.43 -12.98 8.40
CA GLU A 87 17.87 -12.49 7.09
C GLU A 87 16.70 -11.85 6.32
N GLN A 88 15.56 -12.54 6.24
CA GLN A 88 14.35 -12.02 5.60
C GLN A 88 13.85 -10.73 6.27
N TYR A 89 13.84 -10.69 7.61
CA TYR A 89 13.47 -9.48 8.33
C TYR A 89 14.40 -8.30 8.00
N LEU A 90 15.71 -8.54 7.97
CA LEU A 90 16.68 -7.50 7.63
C LEU A 90 16.51 -7.01 6.18
N GLN A 91 16.27 -7.93 5.23
CA GLN A 91 16.04 -7.60 3.83
C GLN A 91 14.80 -6.72 3.67
N ILE A 92 13.68 -7.08 4.31
CA ILE A 92 12.44 -6.28 4.32
C ILE A 92 12.70 -4.88 4.87
N CYS A 93 13.40 -4.76 6.00
CA CYS A 93 13.77 -3.45 6.56
C CYS A 93 14.58 -2.61 5.57
N GLN A 94 15.58 -3.21 4.92
CA GLN A 94 16.42 -2.53 3.93
C GLN A 94 15.63 -2.09 2.70
N ASP A 95 14.68 -2.90 2.22
CA ASP A 95 13.84 -2.54 1.08
C ASP A 95 12.87 -1.40 1.40
N ILE A 96 12.24 -1.44 2.58
CA ILE A 96 11.41 -0.34 3.06
C ILE A 96 12.22 0.95 3.14
N GLU A 97 13.40 0.92 3.76
CA GLU A 97 14.27 2.08 3.91
C GLU A 97 14.73 2.61 2.54
N ARG A 98 15.16 1.73 1.65
CA ARG A 98 15.60 2.09 0.29
C ARG A 98 14.49 2.76 -0.50
N ILE A 99 13.25 2.23 -0.45
CA ILE A 99 12.11 2.82 -1.15
C ILE A 99 11.72 4.16 -0.50
N MET A 100 11.77 4.26 0.82
CA MET A 100 11.48 5.51 1.54
C MET A 100 12.45 6.64 1.20
N GLN A 101 13.71 6.32 0.92
CA GLN A 101 14.76 7.30 0.57
C GLN A 101 14.74 7.69 -0.92
N ASP A 102 13.95 7.01 -1.75
CA ASP A 102 13.90 7.23 -3.19
C ASP A 102 12.62 7.96 -3.60
N GLU A 103 12.73 9.28 -3.75
CA GLU A 103 11.62 10.18 -4.13
C GLU A 103 11.03 9.87 -5.53
N GLU A 104 11.68 9.04 -6.35
CA GLU A 104 11.14 8.63 -7.65
C GLU A 104 10.05 7.57 -7.54
N TYR A 105 9.86 6.96 -6.36
CA TYR A 105 8.76 6.05 -6.12
C TYR A 105 7.44 6.79 -5.99
N HIS A 106 6.45 6.35 -6.77
CA HIS A 106 5.11 6.93 -6.77
C HIS A 106 4.04 5.87 -6.57
N TYR A 107 2.83 6.28 -6.24
CA TYR A 107 1.69 5.38 -6.26
C TYR A 107 1.31 5.01 -7.69
N ASN A 108 1.16 3.72 -7.99
CA ASN A 108 0.74 3.24 -9.31
C ASN A 108 -0.77 3.44 -9.53
N LEU A 109 -1.15 4.70 -9.74
CA LEU A 109 -2.55 5.10 -9.84
C LEU A 109 -3.27 4.48 -11.04
N PHE A 110 -2.58 4.33 -12.17
CA PHE A 110 -3.19 3.74 -13.36
C PHE A 110 -3.49 2.26 -13.17
N SER A 111 -2.57 1.49 -12.56
CA SER A 111 -2.83 0.09 -12.20
C SER A 111 -4.03 0.00 -11.27
N ALA A 112 -4.08 0.81 -10.20
CA ALA A 112 -5.19 0.81 -9.25
C ALA A 112 -6.55 1.16 -9.88
N LEU A 113 -6.61 2.19 -10.73
CA LEU A 113 -7.87 2.64 -11.35
C LEU A 113 -8.39 1.67 -12.41
N THR A 114 -7.51 0.93 -13.06
CA THR A 114 -7.85 0.04 -14.16
C THR A 114 -7.81 -1.45 -13.79
N PHE A 115 -7.48 -1.75 -12.53
CA PHE A 115 -7.41 -3.10 -11.98
C PHE A 115 -8.64 -3.99 -12.28
N PRO A 116 -9.90 -3.52 -12.21
CA PRO A 116 -11.05 -4.37 -12.54
C PRO A 116 -11.02 -4.94 -13.96
N VAL A 117 -10.36 -4.23 -14.89
CA VAL A 117 -10.28 -4.56 -16.32
C VAL A 117 -8.99 -5.30 -16.65
N PHE A 118 -7.83 -4.77 -16.26
CA PHE A 118 -6.52 -5.32 -16.66
C PHE A 118 -5.89 -6.24 -15.63
N LYS A 119 -6.47 -6.37 -14.42
CA LYS A 119 -5.89 -7.13 -13.30
C LYS A 119 -4.51 -6.64 -12.89
N GLY A 120 -4.33 -5.32 -12.96
CA GLY A 120 -3.10 -4.62 -12.59
C GLY A 120 -2.02 -4.69 -13.66
N PHE A 121 -0.97 -3.91 -13.45
CA PHE A 121 0.28 -3.96 -14.21
C PHE A 121 1.37 -3.24 -13.43
N GLU A 122 2.62 -3.60 -13.70
CA GLU A 122 3.79 -2.94 -13.12
C GLU A 122 4.04 -1.58 -13.79
N THR A 123 4.55 -0.63 -13.03
CA THR A 123 5.13 0.61 -13.56
C THR A 123 6.44 0.87 -12.84
N TYR A 124 7.50 1.18 -13.59
CA TYR A 124 8.83 1.41 -13.01
C TYR A 124 8.78 2.40 -11.84
N LYS A 125 9.33 1.99 -10.69
CA LYS A 125 9.28 2.73 -9.42
C LYS A 125 7.87 3.27 -9.11
N ALA A 126 6.85 2.45 -9.28
CA ALA A 126 5.53 2.80 -8.82
C ALA A 126 4.77 1.56 -8.35
N TYR A 127 4.27 1.61 -7.12
CA TYR A 127 3.55 0.51 -6.50
C TYR A 127 2.16 0.92 -6.06
N THR A 128 1.21 -0.02 -6.12
CA THR A 128 -0.01 0.06 -5.32
C THR A 128 0.25 -0.41 -3.88
N CYS A 129 -0.68 -0.14 -2.95
CA CYS A 129 -0.54 -0.60 -1.56
C CYS A 129 -0.40 -2.13 -1.46
N ILE A 130 -1.20 -2.87 -2.23
CA ILE A 130 -1.14 -4.33 -2.28
C ILE A 130 0.12 -4.84 -2.96
N GLU A 131 0.51 -4.27 -4.10
CA GLU A 131 1.73 -4.67 -4.81
C GLU A 131 2.98 -4.56 -3.93
N PHE A 132 3.09 -3.47 -3.18
CA PHE A 132 4.16 -3.29 -2.20
C PHE A 132 4.15 -4.39 -1.12
N VAL A 133 2.98 -4.68 -0.52
CA VAL A 133 2.85 -5.77 0.46
C VAL A 133 3.20 -7.13 -0.14
N MET A 134 2.77 -7.42 -1.38
CA MET A 134 3.09 -8.67 -2.05
C MET A 134 4.60 -8.80 -2.31
N ASN A 135 5.29 -7.71 -2.64
CA ASN A 135 6.76 -7.72 -2.74
C ASN A 135 7.41 -8.05 -1.38
N MET A 136 6.94 -7.46 -0.28
CA MET A 136 7.46 -7.79 1.06
C MET A 136 7.17 -9.24 1.46
N LEU A 137 6.06 -9.81 1.00
CA LEU A 137 5.74 -11.21 1.24
C LEU A 137 6.65 -12.16 0.46
N LEU A 138 7.07 -11.80 -0.76
CA LEU A 138 8.11 -12.56 -1.47
C LEU A 138 9.43 -12.56 -0.69
N GLU A 139 9.85 -11.40 -0.16
CA GLU A 139 11.05 -11.31 0.69
C GLU A 139 10.88 -12.11 2.00
N ALA A 140 9.66 -12.22 2.51
CA ALA A 140 9.31 -13.08 3.65
C ALA A 140 9.31 -14.58 3.31
N GLY A 141 9.53 -14.96 2.05
CA GLY A 141 9.52 -16.35 1.58
C GLY A 141 8.12 -16.94 1.34
N ILE A 142 7.10 -16.10 1.21
CA ILE A 142 5.76 -16.54 0.83
C ILE A 142 5.71 -16.71 -0.69
N GLU A 143 5.36 -17.92 -1.14
CA GLU A 143 5.20 -18.22 -2.57
C GLU A 143 3.91 -17.58 -3.12
N LEU A 144 4.02 -16.98 -4.30
CA LEU A 144 2.94 -16.26 -4.97
C LEU A 144 2.59 -16.94 -6.30
N GLU A 145 1.30 -17.12 -6.58
CA GLU A 145 0.80 -17.78 -7.79
C GLU A 145 0.82 -16.89 -9.04
N LYS A 146 0.80 -15.56 -8.85
CA LYS A 146 0.80 -14.53 -9.90
C LYS A 146 1.73 -13.37 -9.53
N PRO A 147 2.04 -12.47 -10.48
CA PRO A 147 2.87 -11.29 -10.20
C PRO A 147 2.29 -10.39 -9.10
N THR A 148 3.16 -9.71 -8.36
CA THR A 148 2.81 -8.91 -7.17
C THR A 148 1.81 -7.79 -7.44
N TRP A 149 1.82 -7.20 -8.63
CA TRP A 149 0.87 -6.17 -9.08
C TRP A 149 -0.53 -6.70 -9.41
N SER A 150 -0.73 -8.02 -9.47
CA SER A 150 -1.98 -8.63 -9.94
C SER A 150 -2.91 -9.09 -8.82
N TYR A 151 -2.59 -8.75 -7.56
CA TYR A 151 -3.41 -9.07 -6.39
C TYR A 151 -4.33 -7.93 -5.98
N HIS A 152 -5.44 -8.31 -5.36
CA HIS A 152 -6.30 -7.42 -4.60
C HIS A 152 -6.15 -7.69 -3.08
N PRO A 153 -6.21 -6.67 -2.18
CA PRO A 153 -6.05 -6.85 -0.73
C PRO A 153 -6.81 -8.02 -0.08
N GLU A 154 -8.04 -8.29 -0.51
CA GLU A 154 -8.85 -9.39 0.05
C GLU A 154 -8.29 -10.79 -0.25
N GLU A 155 -7.44 -10.94 -1.28
CA GLU A 155 -6.77 -12.20 -1.57
C GLU A 155 -5.75 -12.58 -0.50
N ILE A 156 -5.25 -11.61 0.27
CA ILE A 156 -4.38 -11.86 1.44
C ILE A 156 -5.07 -12.79 2.44
N VAL A 157 -6.40 -12.74 2.57
CA VAL A 157 -7.16 -13.62 3.48
C VAL A 157 -6.90 -15.09 3.19
N ASN A 158 -6.78 -15.45 1.90
CA ASN A 158 -6.51 -16.83 1.50
C ASN A 158 -5.01 -17.17 1.61
N ILE A 159 -4.13 -16.21 1.30
CA ILE A 159 -2.67 -16.42 1.28
C ILE A 159 -2.12 -16.55 2.71
N LEU A 160 -2.59 -15.71 3.63
CA LEU A 160 -2.05 -15.61 4.99
C LEU A 160 -3.02 -16.11 6.06
N GLY A 161 -4.10 -16.81 5.69
CA GLY A 161 -5.16 -17.20 6.64
C GLY A 161 -4.65 -17.95 7.88
N GLU A 162 -3.61 -18.77 7.76
CA GLU A 162 -3.00 -19.48 8.90
C GLU A 162 -2.23 -18.56 9.88
N TYR A 163 -1.84 -17.38 9.42
CA TYR A 163 -1.12 -16.37 10.19
C TYR A 163 -2.04 -15.32 10.82
N GLU A 164 -3.36 -15.40 10.63
CA GLU A 164 -4.31 -14.43 11.20
C GLU A 164 -4.21 -14.42 12.73
N CYS A 165 -3.86 -13.26 13.29
CA CYS A 165 -3.76 -13.08 14.75
C CYS A 165 -4.82 -12.12 15.30
N TYR A 166 -5.45 -11.31 14.45
CA TYR A 166 -6.51 -10.39 14.86
C TYR A 166 -7.47 -10.09 13.70
N SER A 167 -8.75 -9.94 14.02
CA SER A 167 -9.80 -9.49 13.11
C SER A 167 -10.84 -8.70 13.90
N GLY A 168 -10.96 -7.41 13.63
CA GLY A 168 -11.78 -6.52 14.44
C GLY A 168 -11.60 -5.05 14.08
N ASN A 169 -11.86 -4.16 15.03
CA ASN A 169 -11.67 -2.72 14.86
C ASN A 169 -10.24 -2.32 15.27
N LEU A 170 -9.58 -1.48 14.46
CA LEU A 170 -8.25 -0.95 14.76
C LEU A 170 -8.13 -0.32 16.16
N LEU A 171 -9.13 0.45 16.59
CA LEU A 171 -9.17 1.13 17.89
C LEU A 171 -9.39 0.17 19.07
N GLU A 172 -9.88 -1.04 18.82
CA GLU A 172 -9.96 -2.10 19.84
C GLU A 172 -8.66 -2.90 19.95
N TYR A 173 -7.88 -2.96 18.87
CA TYR A 173 -6.57 -3.61 18.87
C TYR A 173 -5.55 -2.83 19.72
N ARG A 174 -5.51 -1.50 19.53
CA ARG A 174 -4.60 -0.62 20.25
C ARG A 174 -5.16 0.81 20.31
N GLU A 175 -4.88 1.48 21.42
CA GLU A 175 -5.04 2.92 21.51
C GLU A 175 -3.93 3.61 20.72
N PHE A 176 -4.30 4.41 19.73
CA PHE A 176 -3.35 5.19 18.97
C PHE A 176 -3.55 6.67 19.25
N GLU A 177 -2.43 7.39 19.38
CA GLU A 177 -2.46 8.83 19.50
C GLU A 177 -2.96 9.46 18.18
N GLN A 178 -4.01 10.27 18.28
CA GLN A 178 -4.55 10.97 17.13
C GLN A 178 -3.84 12.31 16.95
N ASP A 179 -3.49 12.60 15.70
CA ASP A 179 -2.88 13.84 15.26
C ASP A 179 -3.72 14.44 14.12
N PRO A 180 -4.84 15.12 14.47
CA PRO A 180 -5.70 15.77 13.50
C PRO A 180 -5.05 17.00 12.86
N GLU A 181 -3.93 17.49 13.42
CA GLU A 181 -3.17 18.63 12.92
C GLU A 181 -2.00 18.21 12.02
N SER A 182 -1.79 16.91 11.80
CA SER A 182 -0.76 16.41 10.89
C SER A 182 -0.89 16.99 9.48
N GLU A 183 0.26 17.17 8.80
CA GLU A 183 0.38 17.63 7.41
C GLU A 183 -0.53 16.87 6.42
N PHE A 184 -0.91 15.63 6.76
CA PHE A 184 -1.82 14.81 5.98
C PHE A 184 -3.22 15.42 5.82
N PHE A 185 -3.72 16.13 6.85
CA PHE A 185 -5.04 16.77 6.84
C PHE A 185 -5.00 18.21 6.31
N GLU A 186 -3.82 18.80 6.15
CA GLU A 186 -3.69 20.13 5.59
C GLU A 186 -4.22 20.17 4.16
N LYS A 187 -4.85 21.30 3.83
CA LYS A 187 -5.33 21.58 2.47
C LYS A 187 -4.24 22.33 1.73
N PRO A 188 -3.53 21.69 0.78
CA PRO A 188 -2.55 22.41 0.00
C PRO A 188 -3.21 23.45 -0.90
N GLU A 189 -2.42 24.44 -1.31
CA GLU A 189 -2.86 25.37 -2.35
C GLU A 189 -3.27 24.61 -3.60
N ARG A 190 -4.48 24.90 -4.11
CA ARG A 190 -5.08 24.16 -5.23
C ARG A 190 -4.14 24.12 -6.45
N ILE A 191 -3.55 25.25 -6.82
CA ILE A 191 -2.70 25.32 -8.01
C ILE A 191 -1.44 24.44 -7.84
N ALA A 192 -0.83 24.45 -6.65
CA ALA A 192 0.32 23.60 -6.36
C ALA A 192 -0.04 22.11 -6.44
N ALA A 193 -1.16 21.71 -5.81
CA ALA A 193 -1.64 20.33 -5.86
C ALA A 193 -1.96 19.85 -7.29
N TRP A 194 -2.57 20.71 -8.11
CA TRP A 194 -2.86 20.40 -9.52
C TRP A 194 -1.60 20.26 -10.35
N LYS A 195 -0.61 21.15 -10.19
CA LYS A 195 0.69 21.05 -10.86
C LYS A 195 1.41 19.76 -10.49
N ALA A 196 1.50 19.46 -9.19
CA ALA A 196 2.14 18.23 -8.71
C ALA A 196 1.43 16.98 -9.27
N SER A 197 0.10 16.95 -9.25
CA SER A 197 -0.68 15.85 -9.81
C SER A 197 -0.43 15.67 -11.31
N ALA A 198 -0.38 16.77 -12.09
CA ALA A 198 -0.11 16.71 -13.52
C ALA A 198 1.30 16.17 -13.83
N VAL A 199 2.31 16.59 -13.06
CA VAL A 199 3.68 16.08 -13.20
C VAL A 199 3.73 14.58 -12.93
N ILE A 200 3.18 14.12 -11.81
CA ILE A 200 3.19 12.68 -11.46
C ILE A 200 2.44 11.85 -12.50
N MET A 201 1.27 12.30 -12.96
CA MET A 201 0.55 11.61 -14.04
C MET A 201 1.37 11.54 -15.33
N GLY A 202 2.08 12.62 -15.69
CA GLY A 202 2.97 12.65 -16.85
C GLY A 202 4.14 11.66 -16.72
N VAL A 203 4.76 11.60 -15.53
CA VAL A 203 5.82 10.63 -15.22
C VAL A 203 5.32 9.20 -15.33
N LEU A 204 4.18 8.88 -14.72
CA LEU A 204 3.59 7.53 -14.79
C LEU A 204 3.24 7.16 -16.23
N LEU A 205 2.68 8.09 -17.01
CA LEU A 205 2.32 7.85 -18.40
C LEU A 205 3.56 7.60 -19.25
N TYR A 206 4.60 8.42 -19.09
CA TYR A 206 5.88 8.24 -19.77
C TYR A 206 6.49 6.87 -19.46
N ARG A 207 6.58 6.50 -18.18
CA ARG A 207 7.13 5.21 -17.74
C ARG A 207 6.37 4.02 -18.35
N ASN A 208 5.03 4.10 -18.41
CA ASN A 208 4.21 3.06 -19.03
C ASN A 208 4.45 2.94 -20.55
N ILE A 209 4.47 4.08 -21.27
CA ILE A 209 4.72 4.08 -22.73
C ILE A 209 6.12 3.57 -23.05
N SER A 210 7.14 4.06 -22.33
CA SER A 210 8.53 3.65 -22.53
C SER A 210 8.73 2.16 -22.23
N GLY A 211 8.11 1.63 -21.17
CA GLY A 211 8.14 0.19 -20.87
C GLY A 211 7.49 -0.67 -21.96
N LEU A 212 6.35 -0.24 -22.50
CA LEU A 212 5.70 -0.91 -23.63
C LEU A 212 6.58 -0.92 -24.89
N CYS A 213 7.25 0.19 -25.19
CA CYS A 213 8.17 0.27 -26.34
C CYS A 213 9.39 -0.63 -26.19
N ALA A 214 9.97 -0.74 -24.98
CA ALA A 214 11.09 -1.64 -24.71
C ALA A 214 10.69 -3.10 -24.93
N ASN A 215 9.56 -3.53 -24.35
CA ASN A 215 9.04 -4.89 -24.51
C ASN A 215 8.73 -5.24 -25.96
N LEU A 216 8.20 -4.28 -26.76
CA LEU A 216 7.98 -4.48 -28.18
C LEU A 216 9.28 -4.62 -28.98
N ALA A 217 10.33 -3.90 -28.61
CA ALA A 217 11.64 -4.02 -29.26
C ALA A 217 12.28 -5.38 -28.96
N ASP A 218 12.17 -5.87 -27.73
CA ASP A 218 12.66 -7.19 -27.31
C ASP A 218 11.90 -8.36 -27.95
N MET A 219 10.65 -8.15 -28.42
CA MET A 219 9.85 -9.16 -29.12
C MET A 219 10.14 -9.24 -30.63
N ILE A 220 10.79 -8.24 -31.23
CA ILE A 220 11.05 -8.14 -32.67
C ILE A 220 12.48 -8.53 -33.04
N LEU A 221 13.39 -8.60 -32.06
CA LEU A 221 14.78 -9.06 -32.18
C LEU A 221 14.92 -10.55 -31.80
#